data_AF-A0A2U1J710-F1
#
_entry.id   AF-A0A2U1J710-F1
#
_cell.length_a   1.000
_cell.length_b   1.000
_cell.length_c   1.000
_cell.angle_alpha   90.00
_cell.angle_beta   90.00
_cell.angle_gamma   90.00
#
_symmetry.space_group_name_H-M   'P 1'
#
loop_
_entity.id
_entity.type
_entity.pdbx_description
1 polymer ?
#
loop_
_entity_poly.entity_id
_entity_poly.type
_entity_poly.pdbx_seq_one_letter_code
_entity_poly.pdbx_strand_id
1 'polypeptide(L)'
;MGNFDQPILHGLCTMGHVARHVVNGVVSGDSTKLKSIKAHFTSPLYPGETIETSMWIDKTNPHVVIFTARVVERNVVVLSNALAEFSCKLSPSIQDKAKL
;
A
#
# COMPACT_ATOMS: atom_id res chain seq x y z
N MET A 1 -20.72 -19.30 3.60
CA MET A 1 -21.05 -18.34 4.68
C MET A 1 -19.75 -17.74 5.17
N GLY A 2 -19.58 -16.42 5.08
CA GLY A 2 -18.34 -15.75 5.53
C GLY A 2 -18.29 -15.76 7.05
N ASN A 3 -17.40 -16.57 7.63
CA ASN A 3 -17.22 -16.69 9.08
C ASN A 3 -16.29 -15.59 9.58
N PHE A 4 -16.77 -14.35 9.59
CA PHE A 4 -16.04 -13.19 10.11
C PHE A 4 -16.66 -12.73 11.42
N ASP A 5 -15.81 -12.42 12.39
CA ASP A 5 -16.21 -11.98 13.74
C ASP A 5 -16.99 -10.64 13.71
N GLN A 6 -16.72 -9.81 12.69
CA GLN A 6 -17.27 -8.47 12.50
C GLN A 6 -17.40 -8.13 11.01
N PRO A 7 -18.20 -7.11 10.62
CA PRO A 7 -18.26 -6.64 9.24
C PRO A 7 -16.86 -6.19 8.78
N ILE A 8 -16.40 -6.80 7.69
CA ILE A 8 -15.08 -6.50 7.10
C ILE A 8 -15.12 -5.21 6.30
N LEU A 9 -14.01 -4.46 6.32
CA LEU A 9 -13.79 -3.37 5.39
C LEU A 9 -13.53 -3.94 3.98
N HIS A 10 -14.08 -3.25 2.97
CA HIS A 10 -13.84 -3.62 1.58
C HIS A 10 -12.35 -3.59 1.26
N GLY A 11 -11.81 -4.67 0.67
CA GLY A 11 -10.41 -4.71 0.24
C GLY A 11 -10.04 -3.54 -0.68
N LEU A 12 -10.95 -3.14 -1.58
CA LEU A 12 -10.74 -1.99 -2.46
C LEU A 12 -10.61 -0.65 -1.69
N CYS A 13 -11.28 -0.50 -0.54
CA CYS A 13 -11.12 0.67 0.33
C CYS A 13 -9.70 0.72 0.90
N THR A 14 -9.21 -0.41 1.42
CA THR A 14 -7.83 -0.58 1.89
C THR A 14 -6.82 -0.29 0.79
N MET A 15 -7.05 -0.82 -0.41
CA MET A 15 -6.19 -0.55 -1.58
C MET A 15 -6.18 0.93 -1.93
N GLY A 16 -7.33 1.62 -1.92
CA GLY A 16 -7.40 3.06 -2.17
C GLY A 16 -6.64 3.88 -1.13
N HIS A 17 -6.71 3.49 0.14
CA HIS A 17 -5.96 4.14 1.21
C HIS A 17 -4.45 3.97 1.00
N VAL A 18 -4.00 2.74 0.76
CA VAL A 18 -2.59 2.43 0.53
C VAL A 18 -2.08 3.08 -0.76
N ALA A 19 -2.86 3.06 -1.84
CA ALA A 19 -2.52 3.73 -3.08
C ALA A 19 -2.28 5.23 -2.87
N ARG A 20 -3.13 5.90 -2.07
CA ARG A 20 -2.93 7.30 -1.70
C ARG A 20 -1.63 7.52 -0.93
N HIS A 21 -1.30 6.65 0.01
CA HIS A 21 -0.03 6.71 0.75
C HIS A 21 1.17 6.58 -0.18
N VAL A 22 1.15 5.60 -1.08
CA VAL A 22 2.24 5.38 -2.05
C VAL A 22 2.39 6.58 -2.99
N VAL A 23 1.30 7.10 -3.55
CA VAL A 23 1.33 8.29 -4.43
C VAL A 23 1.86 9.51 -3.68
N ASN A 24 1.43 9.73 -2.44
CA ASN A 24 1.90 10.85 -1.63
C ASN A 24 3.39 10.72 -1.27
N GLY A 25 3.83 9.52 -0.91
CA GLY A 25 5.22 9.27 -0.49
C GLY A 25 6.23 9.28 -1.64
N VAL A 26 5.81 8.89 -2.84
CA VAL A 26 6.73 8.64 -3.96
C VAL A 26 6.71 9.77 -4.99
N VAL A 27 5.54 10.36 -5.25
CA VAL A 27 5.35 11.40 -6.27
C VAL A 27 4.75 12.69 -5.71
N SER A 28 4.87 12.91 -4.39
CA SER A 28 4.38 14.11 -3.69
C SER A 28 2.89 14.43 -3.96
N GLY A 29 2.07 13.39 -4.21
CA GLY A 29 0.64 13.54 -4.45
C GLY A 29 0.22 13.66 -5.92
N ASP A 30 1.14 13.56 -6.88
CA ASP A 30 0.84 13.62 -8.31
C ASP A 30 0.26 12.29 -8.84
N SER A 31 -1.06 12.17 -8.87
CA SER A 31 -1.77 10.96 -9.32
C SER A 31 -1.63 10.67 -10.81
N THR A 32 -1.19 11.64 -11.63
CA THR A 32 -1.07 11.45 -13.09
C THR A 32 0.09 10.53 -13.47
N LYS A 33 1.05 10.37 -12.55
CA LYS A 33 2.24 9.55 -12.75
C LYS A 33 2.01 8.07 -12.45
N LEU A 34 0.92 7.72 -11.78
CA LEU A 34 0.58 6.35 -11.44
C LEU A 34 -0.01 5.64 -12.67
N LYS A 35 0.66 4.59 -13.16
CA LYS A 35 0.22 3.81 -14.34
C LYS A 35 -0.62 2.61 -13.95
N SER A 36 -0.16 1.84 -12.99
CA SER A 36 -0.82 0.60 -12.58
C SER A 36 -0.57 0.34 -11.10
N ILE A 37 -1.53 -0.31 -10.45
CA ILE A 37 -1.36 -0.88 -9.11
C ILE A 37 -1.85 -2.31 -9.18
N LYS A 38 -1.05 -3.24 -8.67
CA LYS A 38 -1.46 -4.63 -8.42
C LYS A 38 -1.21 -4.92 -6.96
N ALA A 39 -2.13 -5.62 -6.33
CA ALA A 39 -1.98 -6.01 -4.93
C ALA A 39 -2.71 -7.33 -4.68
N HIS A 40 -2.21 -8.12 -3.74
CA HIS A 40 -2.83 -9.38 -3.34
C HIS A 40 -3.40 -9.25 -1.93
N PHE A 41 -4.72 -9.41 -1.81
CA PHE A 41 -5.43 -9.36 -0.53
C PHE A 41 -5.30 -10.71 0.18
N THR A 42 -4.55 -10.74 1.28
CA THR A 42 -4.26 -11.99 2.01
C THR A 42 -5.12 -12.18 3.25
N SER A 43 -5.65 -11.09 3.82
CA SER A 43 -6.41 -11.15 5.08
C SER A 43 -7.47 -10.06 5.15
N PRO A 44 -8.58 -10.30 5.87
CA PRO A 44 -9.61 -9.29 6.06
C PRO A 44 -9.11 -8.17 6.97
N LEU A 45 -9.63 -6.97 6.73
CA LEU A 45 -9.42 -5.79 7.56
C LEU A 45 -10.73 -5.43 8.26
N TYR A 46 -10.64 -4.97 9.50
CA TYR A 46 -11.78 -4.52 10.29
C TYR A 46 -11.77 -3.00 10.42
N PRO A 47 -12.95 -2.36 10.48
CA PRO A 47 -13.03 -0.91 10.66
C PRO A 47 -12.42 -0.50 12.00
N GLY A 48 -11.66 0.61 11.99
CA GLY A 48 -10.93 1.10 13.17
C GLY A 48 -9.48 0.63 13.24
N GLU A 49 -9.09 -0.36 12.42
CA GLU A 49 -7.73 -0.88 12.44
C GLU A 49 -6.71 0.07 11.80
N THR A 50 -5.51 0.14 12.38
CA THR A 50 -4.42 0.95 11.83
C THR A 50 -3.62 0.18 10.78
N ILE A 51 -3.49 0.77 9.59
CA ILE A 51 -2.76 0.19 8.45
C ILE A 51 -1.38 0.83 8.34
N GLU A 52 -0.33 0.03 8.52
CA GLU A 52 1.03 0.44 8.23
C GLU A 52 1.41 0.02 6.82
N THR A 53 1.79 0.97 5.99
CA THR A 53 2.27 0.73 4.62
C THR A 53 3.79 0.82 4.59
N SER A 54 4.44 -0.30 4.28
CA SER A 54 5.87 -0.34 3.97
C SER A 54 6.06 -0.34 2.46
N MET A 55 6.96 0.49 1.96
CA MET A 55 7.22 0.64 0.53
C MET A 55 8.72 0.65 0.24
N TRP A 56 9.11 0.09 -0.90
CA TRP A 56 10.47 -0.04 -1.36
C TRP A 56 10.54 0.25 -2.85
N ILE A 57 11.54 1.00 -3.27
CA ILE A 57 11.78 1.27 -4.69
C ILE A 57 12.70 0.17 -5.23
N ASP A 58 12.29 -0.43 -6.35
CA ASP A 58 13.11 -1.46 -6.99
C ASP A 58 14.39 -0.85 -7.57
N LYS A 59 15.54 -1.44 -7.25
CA LYS A 59 16.84 -0.93 -7.72
C LYS A 59 17.10 -1.22 -9.20
N THR A 60 16.45 -2.24 -9.76
CA THR A 60 16.60 -2.67 -11.16
C THR A 60 15.67 -1.85 -12.07
N ASN A 61 14.46 -1.56 -11.60
CA ASN A 61 13.47 -0.75 -12.28
C ASN A 61 13.01 0.42 -11.41
N PRO A 62 13.61 1.63 -11.56
CA PRO A 62 13.25 2.82 -10.78
C PRO A 62 11.87 3.39 -11.14
N HIS A 63 11.06 2.65 -11.88
CA HIS A 63 9.66 2.96 -12.20
C HIS A 63 8.68 2.14 -11.35
N VAL A 64 9.18 1.16 -10.60
CA VAL A 64 8.35 0.21 -9.85
C VAL A 64 8.59 0.40 -8.36
N VAL A 65 7.50 0.50 -7.62
CA VAL A 65 7.48 0.51 -6.16
C VAL A 65 6.81 -0.76 -5.68
N ILE A 66 7.51 -1.52 -4.87
CA ILE A 66 6.96 -2.67 -4.18
C ILE A 66 6.46 -2.17 -2.83
N PHE A 67 5.26 -2.58 -2.43
CA PHE A 67 4.72 -2.21 -1.12
C PHE A 67 4.01 -3.38 -0.46
N THR A 68 3.83 -3.26 0.85
CA THR A 68 3.16 -4.25 1.68
C THR A 68 2.40 -3.49 2.76
N ALA A 69 1.17 -3.90 3.04
CA ALA A 69 0.37 -3.30 4.10
C ALA A 69 0.06 -4.32 5.19
N ARG A 70 0.32 -3.94 6.43
CA ARG A 70 0.02 -4.75 7.62
C ARG A 70 -0.86 -3.98 8.58
N VAL A 71 -1.66 -4.72 9.34
CA VAL A 71 -2.41 -4.15 10.46
C VAL A 71 -1.51 -4.12 11.69
N VAL A 72 -1.36 -2.94 12.31
CA VAL A 72 -0.46 -2.75 13.47
C VAL A 72 -0.94 -3.56 14.68
N GLU A 73 -2.25 -3.56 14.95
CA GLU A 73 -2.85 -4.20 16.13
C GLU A 73 -2.73 -5.72 16.12
N ARG A 74 -2.87 -6.36 14.95
CA ARG A 74 -2.81 -7.82 14.80
C ARG A 74 -1.47 -8.33 14.27
N ASN A 75 -0.60 -7.45 13.79
CA ASN A 75 0.61 -7.79 13.05
C ASN A 75 0.37 -8.71 11.83
N VAL A 76 -0.82 -8.62 11.23
CA VAL A 76 -1.21 -9.44 10.07
C VAL A 76 -1.03 -8.65 8.78
N VAL A 77 -0.44 -9.28 7.77
CA VAL A 77 -0.32 -8.70 6.43
C VAL A 77 -1.66 -8.81 5.70
N VAL A 78 -2.21 -7.67 5.31
CA VAL A 78 -3.49 -7.58 4.59
C VAL A 78 -3.30 -7.41 3.09
N LEU A 79 -2.21 -6.73 2.69
CA LEU A 79 -1.80 -6.59 1.30
C LEU A 79 -0.38 -7.11 1.15
N SER A 80 -0.27 -8.22 0.43
CA SER A 80 0.99 -8.86 0.08
C SER A 80 1.30 -8.68 -1.41
N ASN A 81 2.58 -8.84 -1.78
CA ASN A 81 3.05 -8.86 -3.17
C ASN A 81 2.50 -7.71 -4.03
N ALA A 82 2.45 -6.50 -3.44
CA ALA A 82 1.84 -5.36 -4.09
C ALA A 82 2.91 -4.53 -4.83
N LEU A 83 2.55 -4.09 -6.03
CA LEU A 83 3.42 -3.32 -6.92
C LEU A 83 2.65 -2.14 -7.51
N ALA A 84 3.31 -0.99 -7.57
CA ALA A 84 2.84 0.21 -8.22
C ALA A 84 3.84 0.62 -9.30
N GLU A 85 3.36 0.77 -10.54
CA GLU A 85 4.15 1.21 -11.67
C GLU A 85 3.92 2.70 -11.91
N PHE A 86 5.00 3.45 -12.09
CA PHE A 86 5.01 4.88 -12.32
C PHE A 86 5.61 5.23 -13.68
N SER A 87 5.12 6.31 -14.28
CA SER A 87 5.66 6.82 -15.56
C SER A 87 7.01 7.51 -15.41
N CYS A 88 7.30 8.06 -14.23
CA CYS A 88 8.53 8.82 -13.95
C CYS A 88 9.59 7.95 -13.29
N LYS A 89 10.87 8.34 -13.41
CA LYS A 89 11.96 7.72 -12.63
C LYS A 89 11.84 8.20 -11.19
N LEU A 90 11.76 7.25 -10.28
CA LEU A 90 11.68 7.48 -8.85
C LEU A 90 13.10 7.57 -8.30
N SER A 91 13.46 8.72 -7.75
CA SER A 91 14.66 8.83 -6.94
C SER A 91 14.38 8.25 -5.55
N PRO A 92 15.34 7.55 -4.91
CA PRO A 92 15.21 7.05 -3.54
C PRO A 92 15.17 8.14 -2.45
N SER A 93 14.81 9.37 -2.83
CA SER A 93 14.61 10.49 -1.94
C SER A 93 13.22 10.39 -1.32
N ILE A 94 13.08 9.58 -0.27
CA ILE A 94 12.37 9.85 0.98
C ILE A 94 12.61 8.63 1.89
N GLN A 95 13.61 8.80 2.74
CA GLN A 95 13.78 8.08 3.99
C GLN A 95 12.71 8.55 4.98
N ASP A 96 12.16 7.58 5.73
CA ASP A 96 11.62 7.78 7.07
C ASP A 96 10.46 8.76 7.26
N LYS A 97 9.25 8.30 6.90
CA LYS A 97 8.05 8.60 7.70
C LYS A 97 7.26 7.32 7.97
N ALA A 98 7.92 6.36 8.63
CA ALA A 98 7.22 5.39 9.45
C ALA A 98 6.57 6.16 10.61
N LYS A 99 5.27 5.91 10.86
CA LYS A 99 4.36 6.60 11.80
C LYS A 99 3.68 7.85 11.24
N LEU A 100 2.54 7.63 10.59
CA LEU A 100 1.33 8.42 10.84
C LEU A 100 0.22 7.45 11.18
#